data_AF-A0A2V8T4S4-F1
#
_entry.id   AF-A0A2V8T4S4-F1
#
_cell.length_a   1.000
_cell.length_b   1.000
_cell.length_c   1.000
_cell.angle_alpha   90.00
_cell.angle_beta   90.00
_cell.angle_gamma   90.00
#
_symmetry.space_group_name_H-M   'P 1'
#
loop_
_entity.id
_entity.type
_entity.pdbx_description
1 polymer ?
#
loop_
_entity_poly.entity_id
_entity_poly.type
_entity_poly.pdbx_seq_one_letter_code
_entity_poly.pdbx_strand_id
1 'polypeptide(L)' 'MKRAIDKLRHTIREQTYEISGHANEEMSDDDLTSTDVENAILTGTITMRSTKDPRGARYEVVGESLDGRQVAILC' A
#
# COMPACT_ATOMS: atom_id res chain seq x y z
N MET A 1 -13.65 3.32 -7.65
CA MET A 1 -12.31 2.73 -7.44
C MET A 1 -11.19 3.67 -7.86
N LYS A 2 -11.20 4.24 -9.07
CA LYS A 2 -10.19 5.23 -9.54
C LYS A 2 -9.87 6.34 -8.53
N ARG A 3 -10.89 6.97 -7.93
CA ARG A 3 -10.71 8.01 -6.89
C ARG A 3 -9.95 7.56 -5.63
N ALA A 4 -10.01 6.28 -5.25
CA ALA A 4 -9.36 5.80 -4.03
C ALA A 4 -7.86 5.60 -4.26
N ILE A 5 -7.47 4.94 -5.36
CA ILE A 5 -6.05 4.77 -5.71
C ILE A 5 -5.39 6.12 -6.00
N ASP A 6 -6.10 7.06 -6.63
CA ASP A 6 -5.58 8.41 -6.87
C ASP A 6 -5.29 9.14 -5.54
N LYS A 7 -6.13 8.92 -4.51
CA LYS A 7 -5.91 9.48 -3.16
C LYS A 7 -4.68 8.85 -2.50
N LEU A 8 -4.53 7.52 -2.53
CA LEU A 8 -3.35 6.82 -1.98
C LEU A 8 -2.05 7.30 -2.65
N ARG A 9 -2.07 7.41 -3.98
CA ARG A 9 -0.94 7.92 -4.76
C ARG A 9 -0.62 9.37 -4.43
N HIS A 10 -1.63 10.18 -4.17
CA HIS A 10 -1.43 11.57 -3.75
C HIS A 10 -0.77 11.63 -2.37
N THR A 11 -1.23 10.85 -1.38
CA THR A 11 -0.62 10.86 -0.04
C THR A 11 0.83 10.40 -0.05
N ILE A 12 1.20 9.43 -0.90
CA ILE A 12 2.59 9.02 -1.09
C ILE A 12 3.43 10.16 -1.66
N ARG A 13 2.97 10.79 -2.75
CA ARG A 13 3.71 11.89 -3.39
C ARG A 13 3.91 13.10 -2.48
N GLU A 14 2.94 13.39 -1.61
CA GLU A 14 3.02 14.46 -0.63
C GLU A 14 3.70 14.02 0.69
N GLN A 15 4.08 12.74 0.83
CA GLN A 15 4.60 12.16 2.07
C GLN A 15 3.69 12.40 3.30
N THR A 16 2.38 12.35 3.08
CA THR A 16 1.33 12.59 4.11
C THR A 16 0.70 11.30 4.62
N TYR A 17 1.50 10.24 4.72
CA TYR A 17 1.09 8.93 5.21
C TYR A 17 2.03 8.44 6.31
N GLU A 18 1.57 7.47 7.09
CA GLU A 18 2.36 6.82 8.14
C GLU A 18 2.31 5.30 7.97
N ILE A 19 3.43 4.63 8.25
CA ILE A 19 3.52 3.17 8.31
C ILE A 19 3.42 2.76 9.78
N SER A 20 2.45 1.90 10.11
CA SER A 20 2.29 1.40 11.47
C SER A 20 3.49 0.53 11.89
N GLY A 21 3.78 0.43 13.18
CA GLY A 21 4.85 -0.43 13.69
C GLY A 21 4.73 -1.88 13.22
N HIS A 22 3.53 -2.44 13.26
CA HIS A 22 3.25 -3.80 12.78
C HIS A 22 3.55 -3.97 11.28
N ALA A 23 3.18 -2.97 10.46
CA ALA A 23 3.48 -3.00 9.03
C ALA A 23 4.99 -2.90 8.74
N ASN A 24 5.76 -2.16 9.56
CA ASN A 24 7.22 -2.15 9.44
C ASN A 24 7.84 -3.51 9.78
N GLU A 25 7.31 -4.23 10.77
CA GLU A 25 7.75 -5.60 11.10
C GLU A 25 7.45 -6.55 9.94
N GLU A 26 6.22 -6.55 9.40
CA GLU A 26 5.83 -7.37 8.24
C GLU A 26 6.69 -7.07 7.00
N MET A 27 6.95 -5.80 6.71
CA MET A 27 7.84 -5.41 5.61
C MET A 27 9.25 -5.95 5.81
N SER A 28 9.78 -5.91 7.04
CA SER A 28 11.11 -6.45 7.34
C SER A 28 11.16 -7.97 7.17
N ASP A 29 10.10 -8.68 7.57
CA ASP A 29 10.01 -10.14 7.42
C ASP A 29 9.94 -10.57 5.94
N ASP A 30 9.37 -9.73 5.08
CA ASP A 30 9.24 -9.95 3.63
C ASP A 30 10.40 -9.36 2.78
N ASP A 31 11.47 -8.86 3.42
CA ASP A 31 12.58 -8.16 2.77
C ASP A 31 12.10 -6.99 1.88
N LEU A 32 11.16 -6.19 2.38
CA LEU A 32 10.59 -5.01 1.71
C LEU A 32 11.01 -3.72 2.39
N THR A 33 11.28 -2.70 1.58
CA THR A 33 11.49 -1.32 2.04
C THR A 33 10.24 -0.48 1.84
N SER A 34 10.17 0.70 2.48
CA SER A 34 9.06 1.63 2.24
C SER A 34 8.97 2.03 0.77
N THR A 35 10.10 2.08 0.06
CA THR A 35 10.17 2.44 -1.35
C THR A 35 9.57 1.36 -2.25
N ASP A 36 9.67 0.08 -1.87
CA ASP A 36 8.98 -1.02 -2.56
C ASP A 36 7.47 -0.90 -2.41
N VAL A 37 6.99 -0.60 -1.21
CA VAL A 37 5.57 -0.38 -0.91
C VAL A 37 5.03 0.84 -1.68
N GLU A 38 5.77 1.94 -1.69
CA GLU A 38 5.43 3.15 -2.44
C GLU A 38 5.34 2.85 -3.95
N ASN A 39 6.33 2.14 -4.51
CA ASN A 39 6.33 1.77 -5.93
C ASN A 39 5.12 0.90 -6.28
N ALA A 40 4.80 -0.10 -5.44
CA ALA A 40 3.67 -0.98 -5.63
C ALA A 40 2.35 -0.21 -5.63
N ILE A 41 2.17 0.78 -4.75
CA ILE A 41 0.94 1.60 -4.72
C ILE A 41 0.90 2.59 -5.90
N LEU A 42 2.04 3.19 -6.27
CA LEU A 42 2.13 4.15 -7.36
C LEU A 42 1.83 3.53 -8.72
N THR A 43 2.23 2.27 -8.93
CA THR A 43 2.10 1.57 -10.23
C THR A 43 0.96 0.55 -10.25
N GLY A 44 0.56 0.03 -9.10
CA GLY A 44 -0.38 -1.07 -8.96
C GLY A 44 -1.86 -0.70 -9.06
N THR A 45 -2.71 -1.64 -8.67
CA THR A 45 -4.17 -1.53 -8.74
C THR A 45 -4.85 -2.03 -7.48
N ILE A 46 -5.98 -1.41 -7.13
CA ILE A 46 -6.81 -1.90 -6.01
C ILE A 46 -7.53 -3.17 -6.47
N THR A 47 -7.26 -4.28 -5.78
CA THR A 47 -7.89 -5.59 -6.01
C THR A 47 -9.06 -5.82 -5.05
N MET A 48 -9.00 -5.25 -3.84
CA MET A 48 -10.03 -5.41 -2.82
C MET A 48 -10.35 -4.11 -2.09
N ARG A 49 -11.62 -3.98 -1.66
CA ARG A 49 -12.06 -2.96 -0.72
C ARG A 49 -12.90 -3.61 0.38
N SER A 50 -12.44 -3.53 1.63
CA SER A 50 -13.20 -3.95 2.80
C SER A 50 -13.76 -2.73 3.54
N THR A 51 -15.07 -2.73 3.82
CA THR A 51 -15.73 -1.64 4.57
C THR A 51 -16.21 -2.07 5.95
N LYS A 52 -15.83 -3.27 6.39
CA LYS A 52 -16.27 -3.87 7.66
C LYS A 52 -15.26 -3.70 8.79
N ASP A 53 -14.12 -3.07 8.53
CA ASP A 53 -13.15 -2.78 9.59
C ASP A 53 -13.63 -1.56 10.40
N PRO A 54 -13.67 -1.65 11.75
CA PRO A 54 -14.12 -0.55 12.61
C PRO A 54 -13.26 0.72 12.47
N ARG A 55 -12.06 0.63 11.91
CA ARG A 55 -11.15 1.76 11.65
C ARG A 55 -11.45 2.48 10.33
N GLY A 56 -12.35 1.95 9.51
CA GLY A 56 -12.73 2.52 8.22
C GLY A 56 -12.52 1.57 7.04
N ALA A 57 -12.59 2.10 5.83
CA ALA A 57 -12.38 1.30 4.63
C ALA A 57 -10.89 0.92 4.48
N ARG A 58 -10.62 -0.37 4.27
CA ARG A 58 -9.31 -0.90 3.90
C ARG A 58 -9.27 -1.29 2.42
N TYR A 59 -8.12 -1.11 1.79
CA TYR A 59 -7.86 -1.45 0.41
C TYR A 59 -6.71 -2.44 0.33
N GLU A 60 -6.83 -3.40 -0.58
CA GLU A 60 -5.70 -4.21 -1.02
C GLU A 60 -5.22 -3.64 -2.34
N VAL A 61 -3.93 -3.33 -2.42
CA VAL A 61 -3.27 -2.87 -3.64
C VAL A 61 -2.24 -3.90 -4.05
N VAL A 62 -2.39 -4.45 -5.25
CA VAL A 62 -1.39 -5.35 -5.84
C VAL A 62 -0.56 -4.57 -6.85
N GLY A 63 0.75 -4.65 -6.69
CA GLY A 63 1.74 -3.99 -7.51
C GLY A 63 3.09 -4.69 -7.47
N GLU A 64 4.13 -3.98 -7.91
CA GLU A 64 5.49 -4.51 -8.00
C GLU A 64 6.41 -3.74 -7.03
N SER A 65 7.29 -4.45 -6.34
CA SER A 65 8.43 -3.86 -5.64
C SER A 65 9.44 -3.25 -6.64
N LEU A 66 10.51 -2.62 -6.16
CA LEU A 66 11.55 -2.08 -7.04
C LEU A 66 12.38 -3.17 -7.72
N ASP A 67 12.43 -4.37 -7.14
CA ASP A 67 13.17 -5.52 -7.67
C ASP A 67 12.32 -6.49 -8.52
N GLY A 68 11.06 -6.16 -8.79
CA GLY A 68 10.20 -6.92 -9.69
C GLY A 68 9.31 -7.97 -9.02
N ARG A 69 9.38 -8.13 -7.69
CA ARG A 69 8.50 -9.04 -6.95
C ARG A 69 7.06 -8.49 -6.92
N GLN A 70 6.08 -9.37 -7.13
CA GLN A 70 4.68 -8.99 -6.85
C GLN A 70 4.45 -8.90 -5.35
N VAL A 71 3.81 -7.82 -4.93
CA VAL A 71 3.47 -7.56 -3.53
C VAL A 71 2.01 -7.12 -3.41
N ALA A 72 1.37 -7.51 -2.31
CA ALA A 72 0.01 -7.10 -1.94
C ALA A 72 0.07 -6.25 -0.67
N ILE A 73 -0.41 -5.01 -0.75
CA ILE A 73 -0.33 -4.03 0.34
C ILE A 73 -1.73 -3.75 0.88
N LEU A 74 -1.89 -3.83 2.21
CA LEU A 74 -3.12 -3.46 2.91
C LEU A 74 -3.02 -2.03 3.47
N CYS A 75 -3.87 -1.12 3.00
CA CYS A 75 -3.88 0.30 3.38
C CYS A 75 -5.28 0.85 3.73
#